data_AF-A0A537C774-F1
#
_entry.id   AF-A0A537C774-F1
#
_cell.length_a   1.000
_cell.length_b   1.000
_cell.length_c   1.000
_cell.angle_alpha   90.00
_cell.angle_beta   90.00
_cell.angle_gamma   90.00
#
_symmetry.space_group_name_H-M   'P 1'
#
loop_
_entity.id
_entity.type
_entity.pdbx_description
1 polymer ?
#
loop_
_entity_poly.entity_id
_entity_poly.type
_entity_poly.pdbx_seq_one_letter_code
_entity_poly.pdbx_strand_id
1 'polypeptide(L)'
;MKRSSVVTAGSLAIALGLFGCSYMPWSDSGWTTLIDGAAGMGNFSPIGDANWRAQDGAIVADKGKGGYLLTNNSYKDFQIKAEFWADHTTNSGIFLRCADRTKVGAVACYEVNIYDQRPEPEYGTGAIVNVAKVSPMPKAGGKWNTYEITAKGSQLTVVLNGVQTVDVRDGKHAEGPFALQFGNGPKDAPGGAIKWRKVQIRSL
;
A
#
# COMPACT_ATOMS: atom_id res chain seq x y z
N MET A 1 -16.44 1.54 86.22
CA MET A 1 -15.61 0.51 85.57
C MET A 1 -16.52 -0.65 85.14
N LYS A 2 -16.75 -0.82 83.84
CA LYS A 2 -17.10 -2.09 83.17
C LYS A 2 -17.03 -1.83 81.67
N ARG A 3 -16.08 -2.51 81.03
CA ARG A 3 -15.85 -2.54 79.58
C ARG A 3 -16.90 -3.44 78.95
N SER A 4 -17.47 -3.02 77.82
CA SER A 4 -18.12 -3.92 76.87
C SER A 4 -17.67 -3.51 75.47
N SER A 5 -16.83 -4.34 74.90
CA SER A 5 -16.45 -4.30 73.49
C SER A 5 -17.59 -4.87 72.65
N VAL A 6 -17.93 -4.23 71.55
CA VAL A 6 -18.65 -4.87 70.45
C VAL A 6 -17.89 -4.60 69.17
N VAL A 7 -17.39 -5.70 68.61
CA VAL A 7 -16.81 -5.83 67.29
C VAL A 7 -17.96 -5.87 66.28
N THR A 8 -17.91 -5.04 65.24
CA THR A 8 -18.78 -5.23 64.07
C THR A 8 -17.93 -5.28 62.82
N ALA A 9 -18.13 -6.37 62.09
CA ALA A 9 -17.41 -6.87 60.94
C ALA A 9 -17.30 -5.88 59.77
N GLY A 10 -16.13 -5.89 59.14
CA GLY A 10 -15.89 -5.21 57.88
C GLY A 10 -16.51 -5.96 56.70
N SER A 11 -17.11 -5.19 55.80
CA SER A 11 -17.47 -5.64 54.45
C SER A 11 -16.72 -4.75 53.47
N LEU A 12 -15.58 -5.23 52.97
CA LEU A 12 -14.81 -4.57 51.92
C LEU A 12 -15.46 -4.90 50.57
N ALA A 13 -16.31 -4.01 50.06
CA ALA A 13 -16.81 -4.10 48.70
C ALA A 13 -15.69 -3.71 47.73
N ILE A 14 -15.01 -4.69 47.14
CA ILE A 14 -14.06 -4.46 46.05
C ILE A 14 -14.88 -4.18 44.78
N ALA A 15 -15.02 -2.91 44.43
CA ALA A 15 -15.50 -2.50 43.13
C ALA A 15 -14.41 -2.82 42.09
N LEU A 16 -14.53 -3.96 41.42
CA LEU A 16 -13.79 -4.28 40.20
C LEU A 16 -14.28 -3.36 39.07
N GLY A 17 -13.67 -2.19 38.98
CA GLY A 17 -13.77 -1.35 37.78
C GLY A 17 -13.10 -2.06 36.63
N LEU A 18 -13.89 -2.75 35.80
CA LEU A 18 -13.47 -3.16 34.47
C LEU A 18 -13.26 -1.89 33.64
N PHE A 19 -12.04 -1.36 33.67
CA PHE A 19 -11.56 -0.47 32.62
C PHE A 19 -11.48 -1.30 31.34
N GLY A 20 -12.62 -1.40 30.64
CA GLY A 20 -12.60 -1.76 29.24
C GLY A 20 -11.77 -0.72 28.52
N CYS A 21 -10.57 -1.11 28.08
CA CYS A 21 -9.84 -0.36 27.08
C CYS A 21 -10.72 -0.31 25.83
N SER A 22 -11.55 0.71 25.71
CA SER A 22 -12.09 1.12 24.44
C SER A 22 -10.89 1.54 23.60
N TYR A 23 -10.46 0.65 22.71
CA TYR A 23 -9.69 1.05 21.55
C TYR A 23 -10.59 2.00 20.75
N MET A 24 -10.44 3.31 20.97
CA MET A 24 -10.80 4.29 19.96
C MET A 24 -9.67 4.24 18.93
N PRO A 25 -9.86 3.67 17.74
CA PRO A 25 -8.93 3.92 16.65
C PRO A 25 -9.05 5.42 16.33
N TRP A 26 -8.09 6.18 16.84
CA TRP A 26 -7.91 7.56 16.48
C TRP A 26 -7.44 7.58 15.02
N SER A 27 -8.35 7.90 14.11
CA SER A 27 -8.04 8.19 12.71
C SER A 27 -8.35 9.66 12.43
N ASP A 28 -7.64 10.56 13.13
CA ASP A 28 -7.80 12.01 12.97
C ASP A 28 -7.14 12.57 11.69
N SER A 29 -6.47 11.73 10.90
CA SER A 29 -5.67 12.19 9.74
C SER A 29 -6.34 12.01 8.37
N GLY A 30 -7.55 11.43 8.32
CA GLY A 30 -8.26 11.11 7.08
C GLY A 30 -7.64 9.97 6.25
N TRP A 31 -6.69 9.23 6.84
CA TRP A 31 -6.00 8.12 6.17
C TRP A 31 -6.66 6.79 6.53
N THR A 32 -7.01 6.03 5.51
CA THR A 32 -7.46 4.64 5.62
C THR A 32 -6.27 3.71 5.40
N THR A 33 -5.98 2.86 6.39
CA THR A 33 -4.94 1.83 6.26
C THR A 33 -5.48 0.59 5.55
N LEU A 34 -4.83 0.19 4.46
CA LEU A 34 -5.18 -0.98 3.65
C LEU A 34 -4.25 -2.17 3.89
N ILE A 35 -2.96 -1.93 4.17
CA ILE A 35 -1.99 -2.94 4.62
C ILE A 35 -1.28 -2.38 5.85
N ASP A 36 -1.22 -3.18 6.91
CA ASP A 36 -0.42 -2.92 8.12
C ASP A 36 0.34 -4.18 8.50
N GLY A 37 1.65 -4.15 8.30
CA GLY A 37 2.51 -5.31 8.40
C GLY A 37 2.05 -6.46 7.51
N ALA A 38 1.71 -7.59 8.14
CA ALA A 38 1.24 -8.80 7.47
C ALA A 38 -0.30 -8.89 7.37
N ALA A 39 -1.02 -7.84 7.77
CA ALA A 39 -2.49 -7.78 7.72
C ALA A 39 -2.98 -6.92 6.54
N GLY A 40 -4.26 -7.10 6.18
CA GLY A 40 -4.94 -6.22 5.22
C GLY A 40 -5.22 -6.82 3.84
N MET A 41 -4.85 -8.08 3.58
CA MET A 41 -5.16 -8.75 2.29
C MET A 41 -6.66 -8.76 1.96
N GLY A 42 -7.55 -8.78 2.96
CA GLY A 42 -9.01 -8.72 2.74
C GLY A 42 -9.51 -7.41 2.12
N ASN A 43 -8.69 -6.35 2.11
CA ASN A 43 -9.01 -5.08 1.44
C ASN A 43 -8.81 -5.15 -0.08
N PHE A 44 -8.29 -6.28 -0.59
CA PHE A 44 -7.93 -6.50 -1.97
C PHE A 44 -8.58 -7.77 -2.53
N SER A 45 -8.82 -7.75 -3.83
CA SER A 45 -9.18 -8.90 -4.65
C SER A 45 -7.94 -9.33 -5.45
N PRO A 46 -7.38 -10.53 -5.21
CA PRO A 46 -6.26 -11.05 -6.01
C PRO A 46 -6.66 -11.31 -7.45
N ILE A 47 -5.78 -10.98 -8.40
CA ILE A 47 -5.91 -11.28 -9.83
C ILE A 47 -4.61 -11.92 -10.31
N GLY A 48 -4.70 -12.97 -11.13
CA GLY A 48 -3.54 -13.72 -11.62
C GLY A 48 -3.08 -14.82 -10.65
N ASP A 49 -1.85 -15.27 -10.80
CA ASP A 49 -1.29 -16.44 -10.09
C ASP A 49 -0.12 -16.09 -9.15
N ALA A 50 0.12 -14.79 -8.92
CA ALA A 50 1.10 -14.33 -7.93
C ALA A 50 0.78 -14.87 -6.53
N ASN A 51 1.80 -15.40 -5.84
CA ASN A 51 1.66 -16.10 -4.56
C ASN A 51 1.60 -15.16 -3.33
N TRP A 52 0.71 -14.17 -3.38
CA TRP A 52 0.52 -13.20 -2.29
C TRP A 52 0.29 -13.89 -0.95
N ARG A 53 1.10 -13.54 0.06
CA ARG A 53 1.01 -14.10 1.41
C ARG A 53 1.51 -13.13 2.47
N ALA A 54 1.01 -13.29 3.69
CA ALA A 54 1.59 -12.65 4.87
C ALA A 54 2.90 -13.35 5.26
N GLN A 55 3.99 -12.59 5.37
CA GLN A 55 5.29 -13.11 5.80
C GLN A 55 6.15 -11.98 6.39
N ASP A 56 6.82 -12.23 7.51
CA ASP A 56 7.83 -11.34 8.12
C ASP A 56 7.36 -9.88 8.31
N GLY A 57 6.10 -9.71 8.72
CA GLY A 57 5.51 -8.38 8.91
C GLY A 57 5.26 -7.61 7.61
N ALA A 58 5.04 -8.31 6.49
CA ALA A 58 4.67 -7.74 5.20
C ALA A 58 3.72 -8.66 4.42
N ILE A 59 3.07 -8.11 3.40
CA ILE A 59 2.46 -8.87 2.31
C ILE A 59 3.49 -9.04 1.20
N VAL A 60 3.76 -10.29 0.82
CA VAL A 60 4.89 -10.68 -0.05
C VAL A 60 4.39 -11.46 -1.25
N ALA A 61 4.97 -11.22 -2.42
CA ALA A 61 4.91 -12.11 -3.58
C ALA A 61 6.30 -12.27 -4.20
N ASP A 62 6.63 -13.48 -4.62
CA ASP A 62 7.94 -13.86 -5.16
C ASP A 62 7.87 -15.02 -6.19
N LYS A 63 6.67 -15.51 -6.49
CA LYS A 63 6.40 -16.56 -7.48
C LYS A 63 5.08 -16.29 -8.19
N GLY A 64 4.93 -16.92 -9.35
CA GLY A 64 3.80 -16.76 -10.26
C GLY A 64 4.28 -16.24 -11.62
N LYS A 65 3.38 -16.21 -12.60
CA LYS A 65 3.59 -15.55 -13.90
C LYS A 65 3.23 -14.07 -13.86
N GLY A 66 2.45 -13.67 -12.87
CA GLY A 66 2.13 -12.28 -12.59
C GLY A 66 0.79 -12.16 -11.91
N GLY A 67 0.59 -11.05 -11.21
CA GLY A 67 -0.68 -10.82 -10.54
C GLY A 67 -0.75 -9.49 -9.82
N TYR A 68 -1.95 -9.21 -9.35
CA TYR A 68 -2.29 -7.95 -8.71
C TYR A 68 -3.06 -8.20 -7.42
N LEU A 69 -2.86 -7.32 -6.44
CA LEU A 69 -3.82 -7.07 -5.37
C LEU A 69 -4.59 -5.80 -5.74
N LEU A 70 -5.82 -5.96 -6.24
CA LEU A 70 -6.69 -4.85 -6.64
C LEU A 70 -7.56 -4.40 -5.46
N THR A 71 -7.60 -3.11 -5.13
CA THR A 71 -8.47 -2.65 -4.04
C THR A 71 -9.95 -2.95 -4.32
N ASN A 72 -10.70 -3.28 -3.27
CA ASN A 72 -12.14 -3.50 -3.39
C ASN A 72 -12.87 -2.21 -3.80
N ASN A 73 -12.45 -1.07 -3.26
CA ASN A 73 -13.04 0.24 -3.54
C ASN A 73 -12.38 0.94 -4.73
N SER A 74 -13.15 1.82 -5.38
CA SER A 74 -12.67 2.78 -6.38
C SER A 74 -12.39 4.14 -5.77
N TYR A 75 -11.43 4.87 -6.33
CA TYR A 75 -11.03 6.19 -5.87
C TYR A 75 -10.90 7.14 -7.05
N LYS A 76 -11.28 8.40 -6.85
CA LYS A 76 -11.18 9.47 -7.84
C LYS A 76 -9.98 10.36 -7.54
N ASP A 77 -10.12 11.24 -6.55
CA ASP A 77 -9.05 12.09 -6.06
C ASP A 77 -8.54 11.56 -4.72
N PHE A 78 -7.24 11.29 -4.64
CA PHE A 78 -6.64 10.61 -3.50
C PHE A 78 -5.13 10.83 -3.38
N GLN A 79 -4.61 10.48 -2.22
CA GLN A 79 -3.19 10.26 -1.96
C GLN A 79 -2.96 8.84 -1.48
N ILE A 80 -1.90 8.21 -1.95
CA ILE A 80 -1.39 6.92 -1.47
C ILE A 80 -0.06 7.17 -0.77
N LYS A 81 0.12 6.54 0.39
CA LYS A 81 1.42 6.34 1.03
C LYS A 81 1.68 4.85 1.12
N ALA A 82 2.76 4.37 0.51
CA ALA A 82 3.09 2.96 0.44
C ALA A 82 4.56 2.69 0.77
N GLU A 83 4.84 1.87 1.77
CA GLU A 83 6.16 1.31 2.02
C GLU A 83 6.31 -0.04 1.33
N PHE A 84 7.36 -0.16 0.51
CA PHE A 84 7.67 -1.37 -0.25
C PHE A 84 9.15 -1.74 -0.21
N TRP A 85 9.45 -3.03 -0.31
CA TRP A 85 10.79 -3.55 -0.57
C TRP A 85 10.74 -4.33 -1.88
N ALA A 86 11.71 -4.09 -2.76
CA ALA A 86 11.80 -4.76 -4.05
C ALA A 86 13.18 -5.42 -4.20
N ASP A 87 13.22 -6.62 -4.76
CA ASP A 87 14.47 -7.21 -5.23
C ASP A 87 15.00 -6.41 -6.44
N HIS A 88 16.30 -6.51 -6.71
CA HIS A 88 16.93 -5.83 -7.85
C HIS A 88 16.33 -6.24 -9.21
N THR A 89 15.74 -7.43 -9.29
CA THR A 89 15.12 -7.98 -10.50
C THR A 89 13.60 -7.84 -10.54
N THR A 90 12.98 -7.31 -9.49
CA THR A 90 11.52 -7.18 -9.40
C THR A 90 10.98 -6.25 -10.48
N ASN A 91 9.95 -6.73 -11.19
CA ASN A 91 9.03 -5.90 -11.95
C ASN A 91 7.72 -5.79 -11.17
N SER A 92 7.36 -4.58 -10.77
CA SER A 92 6.19 -4.28 -9.96
C SER A 92 5.72 -2.84 -10.23
N GLY A 93 4.71 -2.39 -9.50
CA GLY A 93 4.19 -1.04 -9.60
C GLY A 93 2.92 -0.87 -8.80
N ILE A 94 2.51 0.39 -8.67
CA ILE A 94 1.19 0.78 -8.16
C ILE A 94 0.38 1.28 -9.34
N PHE A 95 -0.69 0.56 -9.67
CA PHE A 95 -1.62 0.89 -10.75
C PHE A 95 -2.72 1.77 -10.19
N LEU A 96 -3.00 2.93 -10.79
CA LEU A 96 -3.96 3.92 -10.30
C LEU A 96 -5.16 4.01 -11.24
N ARG A 97 -6.35 4.22 -10.66
CA ARG A 97 -7.59 4.52 -11.40
C ARG A 97 -7.84 3.51 -12.54
N CYS A 98 -7.77 2.23 -12.21
CA CYS A 98 -8.01 1.17 -13.18
C CYS A 98 -9.46 1.21 -13.67
N ALA A 99 -9.67 1.71 -14.90
CA ALA A 99 -10.99 1.90 -15.49
C ALA A 99 -11.71 0.57 -15.79
N ASP A 100 -10.95 -0.50 -16.02
CA ASP A 100 -11.47 -1.86 -16.15
C ASP A 100 -10.83 -2.77 -15.10
N ARG A 101 -11.64 -3.22 -14.13
CA ARG A 101 -11.21 -4.08 -13.03
C ARG A 101 -10.71 -5.46 -13.49
N THR A 102 -11.10 -5.88 -14.69
CA THR A 102 -10.78 -7.20 -15.25
C THR A 102 -9.52 -7.18 -16.13
N LYS A 103 -9.02 -5.99 -16.49
CA LYS A 103 -7.90 -5.81 -17.42
C LYS A 103 -6.83 -4.88 -16.85
N VAL A 104 -6.40 -5.14 -15.61
CA VAL A 104 -5.36 -4.33 -14.94
C VAL A 104 -4.07 -4.34 -15.77
N GLY A 105 -3.60 -3.13 -16.11
CA GLY A 105 -2.39 -2.89 -16.91
C GLY A 105 -2.29 -1.43 -17.33
N ALA A 106 -1.12 -0.99 -17.84
CA ALA A 106 -0.82 0.41 -18.18
C ALA A 106 -1.74 1.02 -19.28
N VAL A 107 -2.53 0.20 -19.97
CA VAL A 107 -3.53 0.67 -20.92
C VAL A 107 -4.81 1.11 -20.19
N ALA A 108 -5.24 0.36 -19.17
CA ALA A 108 -6.49 0.55 -18.43
C ALA A 108 -6.31 1.30 -17.11
N CYS A 109 -5.08 1.49 -16.65
CA CYS A 109 -4.70 2.24 -15.45
C CYS A 109 -3.47 3.11 -15.74
N TYR A 110 -3.18 4.07 -14.86
CA TYR A 110 -1.82 4.62 -14.77
C TYR A 110 -0.93 3.65 -14.00
N GLU A 111 0.33 3.47 -14.40
CA GLU A 111 1.27 2.60 -13.68
C GLU A 111 2.44 3.42 -13.14
N VAL A 112 2.51 3.56 -11.81
CA VAL A 112 3.71 4.06 -11.12
C VAL A 112 4.68 2.89 -10.96
N ASN A 113 5.74 2.88 -11.77
CA ASN A 113 6.56 1.68 -11.98
C ASN A 113 7.54 1.41 -10.83
N ILE A 114 7.85 0.13 -10.59
CA ILE A 114 8.95 -0.37 -9.76
C ILE A 114 9.70 -1.41 -10.60
N TYR A 115 10.70 -0.96 -11.35
CA TYR A 115 11.58 -1.85 -12.08
C TYR A 115 12.90 -1.13 -12.41
N ASP A 116 13.92 -1.35 -11.58
CA ASP A 116 15.21 -0.67 -11.71
C ASP A 116 15.97 -1.07 -12.98
N GLN A 117 15.70 -2.27 -13.50
CA GLN A 117 16.32 -2.86 -14.69
C GLN A 117 15.40 -2.83 -15.92
N ARG A 118 14.40 -1.95 -15.92
CA ARG A 118 13.50 -1.79 -17.07
C ARG A 118 14.32 -1.52 -18.35
N PRO A 119 14.04 -2.23 -19.46
CA PRO A 119 14.72 -1.99 -20.74
C PRO A 119 14.56 -0.56 -21.29
N GLU A 120 13.44 0.09 -20.99
CA GLU A 120 13.15 1.50 -21.28
C GLU A 120 13.38 2.32 -19.99
N PRO A 121 14.62 2.71 -19.66
CA PRO A 121 14.96 3.21 -18.33
C PRO A 121 14.21 4.49 -17.95
N GLU A 122 13.78 5.31 -18.90
CA GLU A 122 12.99 6.51 -18.62
C GLU A 122 11.59 6.23 -18.05
N TYR A 123 11.10 4.99 -18.18
CA TYR A 123 9.84 4.52 -17.59
C TYR A 123 10.06 3.51 -16.46
N GLY A 124 11.28 3.46 -15.92
CA GLY A 124 11.62 2.62 -14.77
C GLY A 124 11.07 3.16 -13.45
N THR A 125 11.62 2.67 -12.34
CA THR A 125 11.22 3.04 -10.97
C THR A 125 10.98 4.54 -10.80
N GLY A 126 9.77 4.91 -10.40
CA GLY A 126 9.36 6.29 -10.13
C GLY A 126 8.73 7.03 -11.30
N ALA A 127 8.68 6.42 -12.48
CA ALA A 127 7.96 6.96 -13.65
C ALA A 127 6.46 6.64 -13.60
N ILE A 128 5.69 7.29 -14.47
CA ILE A 128 4.36 6.81 -14.88
C ILE A 128 4.47 6.27 -16.30
N VAL A 129 4.32 4.96 -16.46
CA VAL A 129 4.54 4.28 -17.75
C VAL A 129 3.65 4.87 -18.86
N ASN A 130 4.24 5.18 -20.01
CA ASN A 130 3.60 5.81 -21.18
C ASN A 130 3.03 7.23 -20.95
N VAL A 131 3.23 7.84 -19.77
CA VAL A 131 2.66 9.16 -19.44
C VAL A 131 3.75 10.16 -19.05
N ALA A 132 4.62 9.79 -18.10
CA ALA A 132 5.66 10.68 -17.60
C ALA A 132 6.94 9.92 -17.31
N LYS A 133 8.03 10.39 -17.94
CA LYS A 133 9.37 9.88 -17.70
C LYS A 133 9.85 10.25 -16.30
N VAL A 134 10.60 9.36 -15.67
CA VAL A 134 11.19 9.58 -14.34
C VAL A 134 12.31 10.64 -14.39
N SER A 135 12.27 11.64 -13.49
CA SER A 135 13.37 12.59 -13.26
C SER A 135 13.33 13.19 -11.84
N PRO A 136 14.40 13.06 -11.02
CA PRO A 136 15.60 12.25 -11.25
C PRO A 136 15.28 10.75 -11.27
N MET A 137 16.23 9.88 -11.63
CA MET A 137 16.07 8.42 -11.75
C MET A 137 16.59 7.64 -10.52
N PRO A 138 15.86 7.60 -9.39
CA PRO A 138 16.25 6.82 -8.23
C PRO A 138 16.19 5.30 -8.50
N LYS A 139 16.82 4.54 -7.58
CA LYS A 139 16.80 3.07 -7.56
C LYS A 139 16.21 2.56 -6.25
N ALA A 140 15.38 1.52 -6.35
CA ALA A 140 14.62 0.95 -5.23
C ALA A 140 15.10 -0.44 -4.78
N GLY A 141 15.85 -1.17 -5.61
CA GLY A 141 16.23 -2.55 -5.35
C GLY A 141 17.05 -2.74 -4.05
N GLY A 142 16.75 -3.82 -3.33
CA GLY A 142 17.49 -4.28 -2.15
C GLY A 142 17.15 -3.56 -0.84
N LYS A 143 16.23 -2.59 -0.83
CA LYS A 143 15.91 -1.77 0.35
C LYS A 143 14.42 -1.44 0.45
N TRP A 144 14.01 -1.02 1.65
CA TRP A 144 12.69 -0.43 1.85
C TRP A 144 12.66 0.98 1.26
N ASN A 145 11.57 1.31 0.60
CA ASN A 145 11.30 2.58 -0.03
C ASN A 145 9.88 3.04 0.33
N THR A 146 9.63 4.33 0.18
CA THR A 146 8.32 4.94 0.39
C THR A 146 7.89 5.66 -0.87
N TYR A 147 6.73 5.26 -1.41
CA TYR A 147 5.99 6.08 -2.35
C TYR A 147 5.00 7.00 -1.64
N GLU A 148 4.95 8.24 -2.07
CA GLU A 148 3.85 9.16 -1.85
C GLU A 148 3.33 9.58 -3.23
N ILE A 149 2.10 9.18 -3.54
CA ILE A 149 1.48 9.39 -4.86
C ILE A 149 0.23 10.22 -4.66
N THR A 150 0.08 11.29 -5.43
CA THR A 150 -1.14 12.11 -5.45
C THR A 150 -1.79 12.05 -6.82
N ALA A 151 -3.09 11.76 -6.85
CA ALA A 151 -3.93 11.88 -8.03
C ALA A 151 -5.08 12.83 -7.72
N LYS A 152 -5.10 14.02 -8.33
CA LYS A 152 -6.09 15.08 -8.06
C LYS A 152 -6.56 15.71 -9.36
N GLY A 153 -7.81 15.47 -9.77
CA GLY A 153 -8.26 15.76 -11.13
C GLY A 153 -7.33 15.08 -12.13
N SER A 154 -6.82 15.83 -13.11
CA SER A 154 -5.80 15.34 -14.06
C SER A 154 -4.35 15.41 -13.54
N GLN A 155 -4.11 16.03 -12.38
CA GLN A 155 -2.78 16.16 -11.83
C GLN A 155 -2.32 14.85 -11.17
N LEU A 156 -1.18 14.33 -11.62
CA LEU A 156 -0.51 13.16 -11.05
C LEU A 156 0.87 13.57 -10.55
N THR A 157 1.19 13.23 -9.31
CA THR A 157 2.50 13.50 -8.70
C THR A 157 3.01 12.21 -8.05
N VAL A 158 4.28 11.90 -8.28
CA VAL A 158 4.98 10.76 -7.66
C VAL A 158 6.19 11.29 -6.90
N VAL A 159 6.29 10.90 -5.64
CA VAL A 159 7.45 11.15 -4.77
C VAL A 159 7.96 9.80 -4.28
N LEU A 160 9.24 9.51 -4.52
CA LEU A 160 9.92 8.32 -4.03
C LEU A 160 11.00 8.71 -3.04
N ASN A 161 10.90 8.22 -1.80
CA ASN A 161 11.84 8.51 -0.71
C ASN A 161 12.06 10.03 -0.49
N GLY A 162 10.99 10.82 -0.58
CA GLY A 162 11.03 12.28 -0.41
C GLY A 162 11.50 13.06 -1.65
N VAL A 163 11.84 12.37 -2.76
CA VAL A 163 12.25 13.00 -4.02
C VAL A 163 11.11 12.92 -5.02
N GLN A 164 10.62 14.07 -5.50
CA GLN A 164 9.62 14.12 -6.56
C GLN A 164 10.23 13.63 -7.88
N THR A 165 9.63 12.61 -8.48
CA THR A 165 10.08 11.98 -9.73
C THR A 165 9.18 12.29 -10.92
N VAL A 166 7.90 12.60 -10.66
CA VAL A 166 6.89 12.95 -11.66
C VAL A 166 5.97 14.03 -11.13
N ASP A 167 5.65 14.99 -11.99
CA ASP A 167 4.57 15.97 -11.86
C ASP A 167 4.01 16.23 -13.27
N VAL A 168 2.81 15.73 -13.55
CA VAL A 168 2.23 15.73 -14.90
C VAL A 168 0.72 15.89 -14.85
N ARG A 169 0.14 16.44 -15.93
CA ARG A 169 -1.30 16.45 -16.16
C ARG A 169 -1.68 15.44 -17.23
N ASP A 170 -2.53 14.49 -16.87
CA ASP A 170 -3.13 13.53 -17.79
C ASP A 170 -4.56 13.20 -17.34
N GLY A 171 -5.51 13.19 -18.29
CA GLY A 171 -6.93 12.99 -18.01
C GLY A 171 -7.50 11.66 -18.50
N LYS A 172 -6.65 10.73 -18.96
CA LYS A 172 -7.05 9.43 -19.54
C LYS A 172 -7.88 8.56 -18.59
N HIS A 173 -7.55 8.55 -17.30
CA HIS A 173 -8.29 7.80 -16.28
C HIS A 173 -8.70 8.72 -15.12
N ALA A 174 -10.01 8.83 -14.90
CA ALA A 174 -10.59 9.73 -13.90
C ALA A 174 -10.78 9.06 -12.52
N GLU A 175 -11.14 7.79 -12.50
CA GLU A 175 -11.42 7.04 -11.28
C GLU A 175 -11.24 5.53 -11.48
N GLY A 176 -11.13 4.80 -10.38
CA GLY A 176 -11.07 3.34 -10.36
C GLY A 176 -10.34 2.84 -9.12
N PRO A 177 -10.32 1.52 -8.86
CA PRO A 177 -9.44 0.96 -7.85
C PRO A 177 -7.98 1.22 -8.20
N PHE A 178 -7.10 1.05 -7.20
CA PHE A 178 -5.67 0.94 -7.44
C PHE A 178 -5.21 -0.50 -7.18
N ALA A 179 -4.07 -0.89 -7.75
CA ALA A 179 -3.55 -2.25 -7.60
C ALA A 179 -2.05 -2.26 -7.26
N LEU A 180 -1.63 -3.28 -6.51
CA LEU A 180 -0.22 -3.60 -6.27
C LEU A 180 0.16 -4.79 -7.15
N GLN A 181 1.27 -4.70 -7.88
CA GLN A 181 1.68 -5.74 -8.83
C GLN A 181 2.80 -6.63 -8.29
N PHE A 182 2.78 -7.91 -8.67
CA PHE A 182 3.98 -8.72 -8.86
C PHE A 182 4.02 -9.14 -10.32
N GLY A 183 5.15 -8.92 -10.99
CA GLY A 183 5.32 -9.21 -12.41
C GLY A 183 6.66 -9.87 -12.71
N ASN A 184 6.69 -10.60 -13.81
CA ASN A 184 7.92 -11.13 -14.37
C ASN A 184 8.65 -10.07 -15.23
N GLY A 185 9.95 -10.26 -15.40
CA GLY A 185 10.78 -9.48 -16.30
C GLY A 185 10.60 -9.89 -17.77
N PRO A 186 11.43 -9.32 -18.68
CA PRO A 186 11.41 -9.64 -20.11
C PRO A 186 11.50 -11.14 -20.39
N LYS A 187 10.75 -11.60 -21.40
CA LYS A 187 10.68 -13.03 -21.80
C LYS A 187 10.27 -13.95 -20.64
N ASP A 188 9.37 -13.48 -19.78
CA ASP A 188 8.85 -14.19 -18.60
C ASP A 188 9.93 -14.60 -17.59
N ALA A 189 11.07 -13.90 -17.56
CA ALA A 189 12.09 -14.12 -16.55
C ALA A 189 11.47 -13.89 -15.15
N PRO A 190 11.62 -14.84 -14.19
CA PRO A 190 11.02 -14.70 -12.88
C PRO A 190 11.44 -13.38 -12.20
N GLY A 191 10.46 -12.59 -11.79
CA GLY A 191 10.71 -11.40 -10.99
C GLY A 191 11.13 -11.77 -9.56
N GLY A 192 12.08 -11.03 -8.98
CA GLY A 192 12.40 -11.16 -7.57
C GLY A 192 11.29 -10.66 -6.65
N ALA A 193 11.44 -10.91 -5.35
CA ALA A 193 10.38 -10.64 -4.37
C ALA A 193 9.97 -9.16 -4.26
N ILE A 194 8.66 -8.91 -4.17
CA ILE A 194 8.07 -7.62 -3.75
C ILE A 194 7.42 -7.78 -2.38
N LYS A 195 7.58 -6.79 -1.51
CA LYS A 195 7.00 -6.75 -0.16
C LYS A 195 6.31 -5.43 0.10
N TRP A 196 5.16 -5.45 0.78
CA TRP A 196 4.38 -4.27 1.17
C TRP A 196 4.06 -4.36 2.65
N ARG A 197 4.30 -3.31 3.44
CA ARG A 197 4.02 -3.37 4.89
C ARG A 197 3.23 -2.20 5.47
N LYS A 198 3.13 -1.10 4.75
CA LYS A 198 2.25 0.02 5.12
C LYS A 198 1.69 0.60 3.85
N VAL A 199 0.42 0.36 3.58
CA VAL A 199 -0.27 0.94 2.42
C VAL A 199 -1.48 1.66 2.96
N GLN A 200 -1.51 2.97 2.76
CA GLN A 200 -2.56 3.84 3.23
C GLN A 200 -3.06 4.71 2.08
N ILE A 201 -4.34 5.05 2.11
CA ILE A 201 -4.99 5.93 1.15
C ILE A 201 -5.78 7.01 1.87
N ARG A 202 -5.82 8.22 1.31
CA ARG A 202 -6.65 9.32 1.78
C ARG A 202 -7.36 9.96 0.59
N SER A 203 -8.68 10.05 0.65
CA SER A 203 -9.45 10.82 -0.35
C SER A 203 -9.17 12.32 -0.21
N LEU A 204 -9.22 13.04 -1.33
CA LEU A 204 -8.98 14.49 -1.41
C LEU A 204 -10.25 15.28 -1.75
#